data_AF-A0A1V9Y845-F1
#
_entry.id   AF-A0A1V9Y845-F1
#
_cell.length_a   1.000
_cell.length_b   1.000
_cell.length_c   1.000
_cell.angle_alpha   90.00
_cell.angle_beta   90.00
_cell.angle_gamma   90.00
#
_symmetry.space_group_name_H-M   'P 1'
#
loop_
_entity.id
_entity.type
_entity.pdbx_description
1 polymer ?
#
loop_
_entity_poly.entity_id
_entity_poly.type
_entity_poly.pdbx_seq_one_letter_code
_entity_poly.pdbx_strand_id
1 'polypeptide(L)'
;STEGLYDIRIAAGILEFNDGAKFIQYRKEHEILLIKSEVAFLTSQNKFCVAVFKPISNWNFKCHGNNLVITTESWHRGSQFTTKYMYSVLQFDWFVPTGNMSLVQNASTFFGRIDDNMIEKYSVLSPLTPQFDAIHKQLGPLITIDLYLIPPWKLFRSNIEIYVQENVELAEMLSAFESYDFHPTPLQWKNQNYIFYGGNPLCGFGSTLPFVQETFGFDDACATQKSLTIQTKPFNSLCAYLHLDGTSSSDFCQLLPPTELFIYQKMLVTIMLIASQFPKHSPMTDISNSYNILLCFVQLVGAIGNNKTIVVGF
;
A
#
# COMPACT_ATOMS: atom_id res chain seq x y z
N SER A 1 16.34 20.99 -22.72
CA SER A 1 15.10 21.39 -23.42
C SER A 1 14.92 20.47 -24.63
N THR A 2 13.78 19.79 -24.73
CA THR A 2 13.38 18.98 -25.90
C THR A 2 12.49 19.77 -26.86
N GLU A 3 12.35 21.09 -26.65
CA GLU A 3 11.57 21.94 -27.54
C GLU A 3 12.12 21.85 -28.97
N GLY A 4 11.28 21.38 -29.89
CA GLY A 4 11.59 21.23 -31.31
C GLY A 4 12.28 19.94 -31.74
N LEU A 5 12.63 19.01 -30.83
CA LEU A 5 13.34 17.76 -31.18
C LEU A 5 12.52 16.48 -30.95
N TYR A 6 11.25 16.62 -30.57
CA TYR A 6 10.36 15.49 -30.27
C TYR A 6 10.24 14.50 -31.43
N ASP A 7 10.00 15.00 -32.65
CA ASP A 7 9.78 14.15 -33.81
C ASP A 7 11.03 13.34 -34.20
N ILE A 8 12.21 13.95 -34.01
CA ILE A 8 13.50 13.36 -34.40
C ILE A 8 13.98 12.35 -33.36
N ARG A 9 13.78 12.61 -32.05
CA ARG A 9 14.36 11.80 -30.97
C ARG A 9 13.42 10.79 -30.35
N ILE A 10 12.10 11.00 -30.45
CA ILE A 10 11.10 10.19 -29.75
C ILE A 10 10.07 9.63 -30.74
N ALA A 11 9.50 10.45 -31.63
CA ALA A 11 8.46 9.97 -32.54
C ALA A 11 9.00 8.92 -33.54
N ALA A 12 10.23 9.08 -34.01
CA ALA A 12 10.87 8.11 -34.91
C ALA A 12 10.89 6.68 -34.35
N GLY A 13 11.30 6.49 -33.08
CA GLY A 13 11.31 5.17 -32.44
C GLY A 13 9.91 4.63 -32.12
N ILE A 14 8.94 5.52 -31.87
CA ILE A 14 7.54 5.10 -31.67
C ILE A 14 6.94 4.60 -32.99
N LEU A 15 7.28 5.21 -34.13
CA LEU A 15 6.79 4.83 -35.45
C LEU A 15 7.27 3.44 -35.91
N GLU A 16 8.27 2.87 -35.25
CA GLU A 16 8.72 1.49 -35.50
C GLU A 16 7.70 0.44 -35.02
N PHE A 17 6.73 0.82 -34.19
CA PHE A 17 5.67 -0.07 -33.70
C PHE A 17 4.39 0.05 -34.53
N ASN A 18 3.65 -1.06 -34.69
CA ASN A 18 2.43 -1.13 -35.50
C ASN A 18 1.35 -0.11 -35.11
N ASP A 19 1.23 0.25 -33.82
CA ASP A 19 0.28 1.27 -33.33
C ASP A 19 0.95 2.63 -33.07
N GLY A 20 2.23 2.78 -33.41
CA GLY A 20 3.02 3.97 -33.18
C GLY A 20 2.42 5.22 -33.80
N ALA A 21 2.01 5.14 -35.07
CA ALA A 21 1.39 6.25 -35.78
C ALA A 21 0.10 6.74 -35.11
N LYS A 22 -0.73 5.81 -34.61
CA LYS A 22 -1.96 6.15 -33.87
C LYS A 22 -1.64 6.84 -32.54
N PHE A 23 -0.64 6.37 -31.82
CA PHE A 23 -0.22 6.98 -30.55
C PHE A 23 0.34 8.40 -30.74
N ILE A 24 1.12 8.63 -31.80
CA ILE A 24 1.63 9.98 -32.14
C ILE A 24 0.48 10.92 -32.49
N GLN A 25 -0.50 10.45 -33.28
CA GLN A 25 -1.68 11.24 -33.62
C GLN A 25 -2.52 11.55 -32.38
N TYR A 26 -2.78 10.54 -31.54
CA TYR A 26 -3.46 10.70 -30.26
C TYR A 26 -2.80 11.77 -29.41
N ARG A 27 -1.48 11.76 -29.25
CA ARG A 27 -0.79 12.78 -28.44
C ARG A 27 -0.97 14.21 -28.99
N LYS A 28 -0.98 14.39 -30.30
CA LYS A 28 -1.18 15.72 -30.93
C LYS A 28 -2.59 16.26 -30.70
N GLU A 29 -3.56 15.35 -30.65
CA GLU A 29 -4.99 15.66 -30.49
C GLU A 29 -5.47 15.53 -29.04
N HIS A 30 -4.62 15.02 -28.13
CA HIS A 30 -4.98 14.74 -26.76
C HIS A 30 -5.16 16.05 -26.00
N GLU A 31 -6.40 16.33 -25.60
CA GLU A 31 -6.67 17.37 -24.63
C GLU A 31 -6.18 16.93 -23.26
N ILE A 32 -5.16 17.62 -22.75
CA ILE A 32 -4.68 17.42 -21.39
C ILE A 32 -5.85 17.76 -20.45
N LEU A 33 -6.30 16.76 -19.69
CA LEU A 33 -7.31 16.99 -18.66
C LEU A 33 -6.77 18.02 -17.67
N LEU A 34 -7.56 19.06 -17.41
CA LEU A 34 -7.27 19.99 -16.33
C LEU A 34 -7.22 19.20 -15.02
N ILE A 35 -6.30 19.57 -14.12
CA ILE A 35 -6.16 18.91 -12.79
C ILE A 35 -7.51 18.84 -12.08
N LYS A 36 -8.38 19.85 -12.20
CA LYS A 36 -9.74 19.81 -11.63
C LYS A 36 -10.63 18.73 -12.26
N SER A 37 -10.52 18.50 -13.57
CA SER A 37 -11.25 17.47 -14.29
C SER A 37 -10.71 16.07 -13.98
N GLU A 38 -9.39 15.93 -13.84
CA GLU A 38 -8.76 14.69 -13.39
C GLU A 38 -9.13 14.36 -11.93
N VAL A 39 -9.06 15.35 -11.03
CA VAL A 39 -9.52 15.22 -9.65
C VAL A 39 -11.02 14.90 -9.62
N ALA A 40 -11.87 15.58 -10.38
CA ALA A 40 -13.30 15.26 -10.45
C ALA A 40 -13.56 13.85 -11.01
N PHE A 41 -12.77 13.39 -11.99
CA PHE A 41 -12.83 12.02 -12.49
C PHE A 41 -12.40 11.01 -11.41
N LEU A 42 -11.30 11.26 -10.69
CA LEU A 42 -10.82 10.36 -9.64
C LEU A 42 -11.75 10.36 -8.41
N THR A 43 -12.31 11.52 -8.05
CA THR A 43 -13.27 11.70 -6.95
C THR A 43 -14.64 11.13 -7.29
N SER A 44 -15.15 11.29 -8.52
CA SER A 44 -16.40 10.62 -8.96
C SER A 44 -16.23 9.10 -9.05
N GLN A 45 -15.00 8.65 -9.27
CA GLN A 45 -14.63 7.25 -9.12
C GLN A 45 -14.37 6.85 -7.66
N ASN A 46 -14.67 7.71 -6.67
CA ASN A 46 -14.64 7.45 -5.22
C ASN A 46 -13.42 6.62 -4.76
N LYS A 47 -12.27 6.82 -5.40
CA LYS A 47 -11.07 5.98 -5.27
C LYS A 47 -10.36 6.31 -3.95
N PHE A 48 -10.78 5.67 -2.87
CA PHE A 48 -9.90 5.46 -1.72
C PHE A 48 -8.99 4.28 -2.04
N CYS A 49 -7.69 4.52 -1.95
CA CYS A 49 -6.66 3.72 -2.57
C CYS A 49 -6.03 2.75 -1.55
N VAL A 50 -6.01 1.46 -1.86
CA VAL A 50 -5.13 0.51 -1.19
C VAL A 50 -3.95 0.25 -2.12
N ALA A 51 -2.75 0.53 -1.64
CA ALA A 51 -1.49 0.17 -2.26
C ALA A 51 -1.23 -1.31 -1.99
N VAL A 52 -0.78 -2.08 -2.98
CA VAL A 52 -0.25 -3.44 -2.78
C VAL A 52 1.10 -3.58 -3.43
N PHE A 53 2.04 -4.14 -2.67
CA PHE A 53 3.40 -4.46 -3.10
C PHE A 53 3.44 -5.79 -3.84
N LYS A 54 4.07 -5.80 -5.02
CA LYS A 54 4.48 -7.04 -5.67
C LYS A 54 5.95 -6.95 -6.08
N PRO A 55 6.84 -7.79 -5.52
CA PRO A 55 8.17 -7.96 -6.11
C PRO A 55 8.05 -8.73 -7.43
N ILE A 56 8.92 -8.44 -8.39
CA ILE A 56 8.97 -9.14 -9.70
C ILE A 56 9.44 -10.60 -9.55
N SER A 57 10.01 -10.97 -8.39
CA SER A 57 10.41 -12.35 -8.10
C SER A 57 9.19 -13.22 -7.74
N ASN A 58 9.17 -14.48 -8.19
CA ASN A 58 8.08 -15.47 -8.09
C ASN A 58 7.75 -15.95 -6.65
N TRP A 59 7.64 -15.05 -5.68
CA TRP A 59 7.32 -15.38 -4.29
C TRP A 59 5.81 -15.33 -4.08
N ASN A 60 5.22 -16.52 -3.94
CA ASN A 60 3.85 -16.69 -3.46
C ASN A 60 3.84 -16.45 -1.94
N PHE A 61 3.61 -15.22 -1.50
CA PHE A 61 3.42 -14.91 -0.09
C PHE A 61 2.14 -15.60 0.42
N LYS A 62 2.29 -16.54 1.36
CA LYS A 62 1.17 -17.14 2.11
C LYS A 62 1.00 -16.36 3.40
N CYS A 63 0.02 -15.46 3.43
CA CYS A 63 -0.29 -14.67 4.62
C CYS A 63 -1.58 -15.16 5.29
N HIS A 64 -1.64 -15.05 6.62
CA HIS A 64 -2.89 -15.17 7.36
C HIS A 64 -3.61 -13.82 7.30
N GLY A 65 -4.77 -13.80 6.66
CA GLY A 65 -5.51 -12.57 6.36
C GLY A 65 -5.93 -11.84 7.63
N ASN A 66 -5.41 -10.64 7.82
CA ASN A 66 -5.96 -9.64 8.73
C ASN A 66 -6.08 -8.31 7.99
N ASN A 67 -7.23 -7.66 8.16
CA ASN A 67 -7.60 -6.45 7.44
C ASN A 67 -6.70 -5.26 7.81
N LEU A 68 -6.22 -4.54 6.80
CA LEU A 68 -5.43 -3.32 6.93
C LEU A 68 -6.31 -2.10 7.21
N VAL A 69 -5.82 -1.18 8.03
CA VAL A 69 -6.36 0.18 8.18
C VAL A 69 -5.51 1.15 7.38
N ILE A 70 -6.18 2.07 6.69
CA ILE A 70 -5.57 3.11 5.85
C ILE A 70 -5.07 4.25 6.75
N THR A 71 -3.81 4.64 6.60
CA THR A 71 -3.17 5.74 7.36
C THR A 71 -3.60 7.13 6.84
N THR A 72 -3.20 8.16 7.60
CA THR A 72 -3.71 9.55 7.51
C THR A 72 -3.00 10.42 6.48
N GLU A 73 -3.78 11.30 5.83
CA GLU A 73 -3.38 12.26 4.78
C GLU A 73 -2.16 13.12 5.13
N SER A 74 -1.18 13.19 4.21
CA SER A 74 -0.09 14.16 4.24
C SER A 74 -0.09 15.03 2.97
N TRP A 75 -0.36 16.33 3.15
CA TRP A 75 -0.27 17.36 2.11
C TRP A 75 1.08 18.09 2.23
N HIS A 76 1.78 18.27 1.10
CA HIS A 76 3.11 18.93 0.98
C HIS A 76 4.31 18.16 1.58
N ARG A 77 4.79 17.14 0.85
CA ARG A 77 5.86 16.23 1.29
C ARG A 77 7.30 16.76 1.23
N GLY A 78 7.54 18.02 0.83
CA GLY A 78 8.86 18.69 0.92
C GLY A 78 10.09 17.79 0.65
N SER A 79 10.94 17.59 1.67
CA SER A 79 12.08 16.66 1.67
C SER A 79 11.75 15.24 2.15
N GLN A 80 10.52 15.00 2.59
CA GLN A 80 9.96 13.71 3.05
C GLN A 80 9.38 12.88 1.89
N PHE A 81 9.95 13.06 0.70
CA PHE A 81 9.55 12.43 -0.56
C PHE A 81 10.09 10.99 -0.66
N THR A 82 9.83 10.12 0.31
CA THR A 82 10.26 8.71 0.26
C THR A 82 9.50 7.90 -0.79
N THR A 83 8.29 8.32 -1.17
CA THR A 83 7.62 7.87 -2.40
C THR A 83 8.36 8.26 -3.67
N LYS A 84 9.37 9.16 -3.62
CA LYS A 84 10.25 9.46 -4.77
C LYS A 84 10.98 8.21 -5.27
N TYR A 85 11.27 7.24 -4.40
CA TYR A 85 11.87 5.98 -4.82
C TYR A 85 10.95 5.19 -5.77
N MET A 86 9.64 5.38 -5.66
CA MET A 86 8.63 4.87 -6.60
C MET A 86 8.36 5.81 -7.78
N TYR A 87 8.76 7.08 -7.65
CA TYR A 87 8.74 8.07 -8.71
C TYR A 87 10.02 8.02 -9.58
N SER A 88 10.84 6.98 -9.45
CA SER A 88 11.91 6.67 -10.43
C SER A 88 11.24 6.23 -11.73
N VAL A 89 10.62 7.19 -12.41
CA VAL A 89 10.02 7.04 -13.73
C VAL A 89 11.12 7.09 -14.76
N LEU A 90 10.83 6.62 -15.98
CA LEU A 90 11.75 6.58 -17.11
C LEU A 90 12.58 7.87 -17.31
N GLN A 91 12.03 9.03 -16.98
CA GLN A 91 12.75 10.31 -17.05
C GLN A 91 14.01 10.34 -16.18
N PHE A 92 13.98 9.75 -14.97
CA PHE A 92 15.15 9.66 -14.08
C PHE A 92 16.09 8.57 -14.53
N ASP A 93 15.54 7.45 -15.02
CA ASP A 93 16.32 6.35 -15.56
C ASP A 93 17.16 6.80 -16.77
N TRP A 94 16.73 7.82 -17.52
CA TRP A 94 17.53 8.43 -18.60
C TRP A 94 18.77 9.19 -18.12
N PHE A 95 18.80 9.68 -16.88
CA PHE A 95 19.96 10.38 -16.32
C PHE A 95 21.02 9.44 -15.76
N VAL A 96 20.68 8.16 -15.55
CA VAL A 96 21.58 7.19 -14.92
C VAL A 96 22.65 6.66 -15.87
N PRO A 97 22.33 6.17 -17.09
CA PRO A 97 23.32 5.78 -18.08
C PRO A 97 24.23 6.97 -18.42
N THR A 98 25.54 6.74 -18.39
CA THR A 98 26.53 7.73 -18.82
C THR A 98 27.34 7.21 -20.01
N GLY A 99 27.80 8.11 -20.87
CA GLY A 99 28.56 7.74 -22.06
C GLY A 99 27.75 6.89 -23.04
N ASN A 100 28.25 5.68 -23.36
CA ASN A 100 27.66 4.80 -24.38
C ASN A 100 26.69 3.75 -23.80
N MET A 101 26.21 3.93 -22.56
CA MET A 101 25.29 2.99 -21.91
C MET A 101 23.86 3.08 -22.47
N SER A 102 23.15 1.96 -22.48
CA SER A 102 21.77 1.83 -22.95
C SER A 102 20.85 1.28 -21.87
N LEU A 103 19.57 1.65 -21.90
CA LEU A 103 18.50 1.06 -21.08
C LEU A 103 17.85 -0.17 -21.72
N VAL A 104 18.18 -0.46 -22.98
CA VAL A 104 17.62 -1.62 -23.69
C VAL A 104 18.28 -2.89 -23.15
N GLN A 105 17.50 -3.74 -22.45
CA GLN A 105 17.98 -4.92 -21.71
C GLN A 105 18.83 -5.91 -22.54
N ASN A 106 18.69 -5.91 -23.87
CA ASN A 106 19.45 -6.79 -24.78
C ASN A 106 20.56 -6.09 -25.58
N ALA A 107 20.77 -4.78 -25.42
CA ALA A 107 21.88 -4.10 -26.09
C ALA A 107 23.23 -4.60 -25.57
N SER A 108 24.25 -4.61 -26.45
CA SER A 108 25.64 -4.87 -26.03
C SER A 108 26.15 -3.84 -25.03
N THR A 109 25.54 -2.65 -25.02
CA THR A 109 25.85 -1.55 -24.12
C THR A 109 24.83 -1.36 -22.99
N PHE A 110 23.99 -2.35 -22.71
CA PHE A 110 23.02 -2.27 -21.61
C PHE A 110 23.71 -1.96 -20.27
N PHE A 111 23.24 -0.93 -19.54
CA PHE A 111 23.86 -0.46 -18.29
C PHE A 111 24.00 -1.58 -17.24
N GLY A 112 23.00 -2.48 -17.18
CA GLY A 112 23.00 -3.57 -16.20
C GLY A 112 24.06 -4.64 -16.43
N ARG A 113 24.79 -4.60 -17.56
CA ARG A 113 26.00 -5.42 -17.77
C ARG A 113 27.21 -4.90 -16.98
N ILE A 114 27.18 -3.63 -16.57
CA ILE A 114 28.22 -2.99 -15.75
C ILE A 114 27.80 -3.05 -14.28
N ASP A 115 26.59 -2.59 -13.98
CA ASP A 115 26.00 -2.57 -12.64
C ASP A 115 24.48 -2.62 -12.79
N ASP A 116 23.88 -3.76 -12.48
CA ASP A 116 22.43 -4.00 -12.54
C ASP A 116 21.64 -3.13 -11.54
N ASN A 117 22.31 -2.65 -10.50
CA ASN A 117 21.75 -1.80 -9.46
C ASN A 117 22.05 -0.31 -9.67
N MET A 118 22.60 0.08 -10.82
CA MET A 118 23.02 1.46 -11.07
C MET A 118 21.86 2.46 -10.90
N ILE A 119 20.67 2.11 -11.38
CA ILE A 119 19.47 2.96 -11.25
C ILE A 119 19.03 3.04 -9.79
N GLU A 120 19.04 1.93 -9.05
CA GLU A 120 18.68 1.93 -7.64
C GLU A 120 19.65 2.79 -6.83
N LYS A 121 20.95 2.63 -7.06
CA LYS A 121 22.00 3.40 -6.38
C LYS A 121 21.87 4.90 -6.65
N TYR A 122 21.44 5.28 -7.85
CA TYR A 122 21.19 6.68 -8.19
C TYR A 122 19.92 7.21 -7.52
N SER A 123 18.83 6.44 -7.58
CA SER A 123 17.52 6.88 -7.12
C SER A 123 17.36 6.83 -5.59
N VAL A 124 17.91 5.81 -4.94
CA VAL A 124 17.80 5.56 -3.49
C VAL A 124 18.96 6.16 -2.69
N LEU A 125 20.05 6.52 -3.38
CA LEU A 125 21.37 6.85 -2.84
C LEU A 125 22.10 5.61 -2.28
N SER A 126 23.37 5.48 -2.66
CA SER A 126 24.27 4.43 -2.19
C SER A 126 25.32 5.00 -1.23
N PRO A 127 25.71 4.29 -0.15
CA PRO A 127 25.24 2.95 0.23
C PRO A 127 23.78 2.96 0.73
N LEU A 128 23.08 1.85 0.48
CA LEU A 128 21.74 1.64 1.02
C LEU A 128 21.77 1.67 2.56
N THR A 129 20.71 2.20 3.17
CA THR A 129 20.51 2.05 4.61
C THR A 129 20.32 0.57 4.96
N PRO A 130 20.56 0.14 6.21
CA PRO A 130 20.33 -1.25 6.62
C PRO A 130 18.92 -1.77 6.29
N GLN A 131 17.90 -0.90 6.36
CA GLN A 131 16.51 -1.18 6.03
C GLN A 131 16.35 -1.42 4.52
N PHE A 132 16.87 -0.52 3.68
CA PHE A 132 16.81 -0.68 2.23
C PHE A 132 17.68 -1.83 1.73
N ASP A 133 18.81 -2.10 2.36
CA ASP A 133 19.64 -3.28 2.09
C ASP A 133 18.89 -4.59 2.42
N ALA A 134 18.16 -4.64 3.54
CA ALA A 134 17.33 -5.78 3.88
C ALA A 134 16.20 -6.02 2.87
N ILE A 135 15.56 -4.95 2.40
CA ILE A 135 14.51 -4.98 1.38
C ILE A 135 15.09 -5.42 0.03
N HIS A 136 16.18 -4.80 -0.39
CA HIS A 136 16.90 -5.15 -1.61
C HIS A 136 17.22 -6.64 -1.65
N LYS A 137 17.77 -7.19 -0.55
CA LYS A 137 18.16 -8.60 -0.45
C LYS A 137 16.98 -9.57 -0.46
N GLN A 138 15.82 -9.19 0.07
CA GLN A 138 14.68 -10.10 0.24
C GLN A 138 13.62 -9.96 -0.84
N LEU A 139 13.36 -8.74 -1.32
CA LEU A 139 12.32 -8.44 -2.30
C LEU A 139 12.88 -8.13 -3.68
N GLY A 140 14.16 -7.76 -3.76
CA GLY A 140 14.81 -7.25 -4.96
C GLY A 140 14.99 -5.74 -4.92
N PRO A 141 15.64 -5.15 -5.96
CA PRO A 141 15.96 -3.74 -5.98
C PRO A 141 14.70 -2.86 -5.83
N LEU A 142 14.77 -1.79 -5.04
CA LEU A 142 13.60 -0.94 -4.74
C LEU A 142 12.90 -0.39 -5.97
N ILE A 143 13.67 -0.12 -7.03
CA ILE A 143 13.19 0.38 -8.32
C ILE A 143 12.43 -0.67 -9.16
N THR A 144 12.45 -1.93 -8.72
CA THR A 144 11.74 -3.05 -9.36
C THR A 144 10.50 -3.46 -8.58
N ILE A 145 10.15 -2.72 -7.54
CA ILE A 145 9.01 -3.00 -6.68
C ILE A 145 7.82 -2.16 -7.16
N ASP A 146 6.81 -2.84 -7.69
CA ASP A 146 5.61 -2.19 -8.20
C ASP A 146 4.56 -1.95 -7.12
N LEU A 147 3.85 -0.83 -7.26
CA LEU A 147 2.68 -0.49 -6.47
C LEU A 147 1.42 -0.60 -7.31
N TYR A 148 0.53 -1.48 -6.87
CA TYR A 148 -0.77 -1.58 -7.48
C TYR A 148 -1.77 -0.75 -6.71
N LEU A 149 -2.50 0.10 -7.45
CA LEU A 149 -3.70 0.72 -6.95
C LEU A 149 -4.86 -0.27 -7.06
N ILE A 150 -5.41 -0.68 -5.93
CA ILE A 150 -6.59 -1.54 -5.91
C ILE A 150 -7.85 -0.67 -5.86
N PRO A 151 -8.87 -0.96 -6.70
CA PRO A 151 -10.12 -0.22 -6.65
C PRO A 151 -10.81 -0.38 -5.28
N PRO A 152 -11.42 0.68 -4.75
CA PRO A 152 -12.19 0.59 -3.50
C PRO A 152 -13.35 -0.39 -3.66
N TRP A 153 -13.78 -0.99 -2.54
CA TRP A 153 -14.91 -1.92 -2.47
C TRP A 153 -16.27 -1.20 -2.61
N LYS A 154 -16.51 -0.55 -3.76
CA LYS A 154 -17.67 0.33 -3.98
C LYS A 154 -19.01 -0.40 -3.83
N LEU A 155 -19.13 -1.58 -4.45
CA LEU A 155 -20.40 -2.33 -4.48
C LEU A 155 -20.83 -2.75 -3.07
N PHE A 156 -19.87 -3.21 -2.25
CA PHE A 156 -20.12 -3.58 -0.87
C PHE A 156 -20.58 -2.38 -0.04
N ARG A 157 -19.85 -1.28 -0.16
CA ARG A 157 -20.13 -0.03 0.56
C ARG A 157 -21.51 0.53 0.21
N SER A 158 -21.85 0.59 -1.07
CA SER A 158 -23.14 1.14 -1.52
C SER A 158 -24.34 0.32 -1.01
N ASN A 159 -24.24 -1.00 -0.94
CA ASN A 159 -25.32 -1.84 -0.41
C ASN A 159 -25.58 -1.60 1.08
N ILE A 160 -24.51 -1.43 1.88
CA ILE A 160 -24.64 -1.11 3.30
C ILE A 160 -25.21 0.30 3.46
N GLU A 161 -24.72 1.28 2.69
CA GLU A 161 -25.21 2.67 2.75
C GLU A 161 -26.71 2.78 2.41
N ILE A 162 -27.18 2.08 1.37
CA ILE A 162 -28.61 2.03 1.02
C ILE A 162 -29.42 1.47 2.20
N TYR A 163 -28.98 0.35 2.76
CA TYR A 163 -29.70 -0.30 3.87
C TYR A 163 -29.74 0.58 5.13
N VAL A 164 -28.66 1.30 5.42
CA VAL A 164 -28.60 2.26 6.53
C VAL A 164 -29.49 3.48 6.27
N GLN A 165 -29.62 3.95 5.03
CA GLN A 165 -30.52 5.05 4.68
C GLN A 165 -32.01 4.68 4.79
N GLU A 166 -32.34 3.42 4.51
CA GLU A 166 -33.72 2.92 4.55
C GLU A 166 -34.17 2.52 5.97
N ASN A 167 -33.25 2.36 6.92
CA ASN A 167 -33.53 1.93 8.28
C ASN A 167 -33.05 2.96 9.34
N VAL A 168 -34.00 3.73 9.89
CA VAL A 168 -33.73 4.79 10.87
C VAL A 168 -33.10 4.25 12.16
N GLU A 169 -33.58 3.12 12.68
CA GLU A 169 -33.04 2.51 13.91
C GLU A 169 -31.58 2.10 13.71
N LEU A 170 -31.27 1.51 12.55
CA LEU A 170 -29.90 1.14 12.21
C LEU A 170 -28.98 2.36 12.06
N ALA A 171 -29.47 3.44 11.44
CA ALA A 171 -28.73 4.70 11.34
C ALA A 171 -28.42 5.29 12.72
N GLU A 172 -29.39 5.26 13.63
CA GLU A 172 -29.21 5.69 15.02
C GLU A 172 -28.16 4.84 15.74
N MET A 173 -28.25 3.51 15.64
CA MET A 173 -27.27 2.58 16.24
C MET A 173 -25.84 2.80 15.72
N LEU A 174 -25.68 3.00 14.41
CA LEU A 174 -24.37 3.28 13.81
C LEU A 174 -23.83 4.65 14.19
N SER A 175 -24.70 5.66 14.33
CA SER A 175 -24.28 7.00 14.76
C SER A 175 -23.86 7.04 16.23
N ALA A 176 -24.44 6.19 17.07
CA ALA A 176 -24.08 6.03 18.47
C ALA A 176 -22.82 5.17 18.70
N PHE A 177 -22.33 4.48 17.66
CA PHE A 177 -21.13 3.65 17.75
C PHE A 177 -19.87 4.54 17.81
N GLU A 178 -19.08 4.39 18.86
CA GLU A 178 -17.84 5.14 19.05
C GLU A 178 -16.71 4.58 18.17
N SER A 179 -15.72 5.41 17.85
CA SER A 179 -14.49 4.92 17.19
C SER A 179 -13.49 4.44 18.24
N TYR A 180 -12.82 3.33 17.97
CA TYR A 180 -11.77 2.80 18.85
C TYR A 180 -10.48 2.56 18.08
N ASP A 181 -9.36 2.81 18.73
CA ASP A 181 -8.03 2.52 18.22
C ASP A 181 -7.45 1.33 19.00
N PHE A 182 -7.11 0.26 18.29
CA PHE A 182 -6.53 -0.96 18.86
C PHE A 182 -5.10 -1.16 18.40
N HIS A 183 -4.24 -1.73 19.25
CA HIS A 183 -2.82 -1.93 18.97
C HIS A 183 -2.45 -3.42 18.92
N PRO A 184 -2.94 -4.17 17.92
CA PRO A 184 -2.64 -5.60 17.82
C PRO A 184 -1.16 -5.82 17.54
N THR A 185 -0.58 -6.81 18.23
CA THR A 185 0.75 -7.33 17.93
C THR A 185 0.60 -8.74 17.35
N PRO A 186 0.83 -8.93 16.04
CA PRO A 186 0.86 -10.25 15.41
C PRO A 186 1.74 -11.23 16.18
N LEU A 187 1.29 -12.48 16.34
CA LEU A 187 1.92 -13.48 17.22
C LEU A 187 3.41 -13.68 16.88
N GLN A 188 3.75 -13.70 15.59
CA GLN A 188 5.13 -13.84 15.13
C GLN A 188 6.07 -12.72 15.60
N TRP A 189 5.52 -11.57 15.99
CA TRP A 189 6.28 -10.40 16.45
C TRP A 189 6.18 -10.17 17.96
N LYS A 190 5.53 -11.06 18.72
CA LYS A 190 5.45 -10.97 20.19
C LYS A 190 6.74 -11.31 20.93
N ASN A 191 7.86 -11.47 20.22
CA ASN A 191 9.15 -11.80 20.82
C ASN A 191 9.79 -10.54 21.44
N GLN A 192 10.07 -10.59 22.74
CA GLN A 192 10.70 -9.49 23.48
C GLN A 192 12.14 -9.18 23.03
N ASN A 193 12.77 -10.09 22.29
CA ASN A 193 14.12 -9.89 21.73
C ASN A 193 14.10 -9.15 20.38
N TYR A 194 12.93 -8.78 19.86
CA TYR A 194 12.80 -8.07 18.59
C TYR A 194 12.82 -6.56 18.77
N ILE A 195 13.42 -5.90 17.77
CA ILE A 195 13.37 -4.46 17.57
C ILE A 195 12.84 -4.19 16.17
N PHE A 196 12.03 -3.14 16.03
CA PHE A 196 11.31 -2.83 14.80
C PHE A 196 11.86 -1.54 14.20
N TYR A 197 12.06 -1.55 12.89
CA TYR A 197 12.60 -0.41 12.12
C TYR A 197 11.51 0.30 11.29
N GLY A 198 10.32 -0.29 11.17
CA GLY A 198 9.20 0.24 10.38
C GLY A 198 8.38 -0.86 9.72
N GLY A 199 7.16 -0.56 9.30
CA GLY A 199 6.32 -1.48 8.53
C GLY A 199 6.19 -1.13 7.05
N ASN A 200 6.78 -0.03 6.60
CA ASN A 200 6.71 0.41 5.21
C ASN A 200 8.04 0.17 4.47
N PRO A 201 8.08 -0.69 3.44
CA PRO A 201 9.27 -0.94 2.63
C PRO A 201 9.87 0.30 1.94
N LEU A 202 9.12 1.39 1.82
CA LEU A 202 9.59 2.64 1.23
C LEU A 202 10.31 3.54 2.25
N CYS A 203 10.25 3.18 3.53
CA CYS A 203 10.83 3.95 4.62
C CYS A 203 12.15 3.33 5.07
N GLY A 204 13.26 3.82 4.53
CA GLY A 204 14.59 3.30 4.82
C GLY A 204 15.32 3.93 6.01
N PHE A 205 14.71 4.88 6.72
CA PHE A 205 15.42 5.76 7.68
C PHE A 205 14.86 5.70 9.11
N GLY A 206 13.98 4.75 9.41
CA GLY A 206 13.40 4.60 10.75
C GLY A 206 14.45 4.23 11.81
N SER A 207 14.29 4.77 13.01
CA SER A 207 15.04 4.34 14.20
C SER A 207 14.48 3.02 14.76
N THR A 208 15.24 2.35 15.62
CA THR A 208 14.79 1.13 16.29
C THR A 208 13.77 1.46 17.39
N LEU A 209 12.63 0.77 17.38
CA LEU A 209 11.59 0.90 18.40
C LEU A 209 11.20 -0.47 18.97
N PRO A 210 10.73 -0.53 20.24
CA PRO A 210 10.41 -1.78 20.92
C PRO A 210 8.98 -2.29 20.62
N PHE A 211 8.30 -1.74 19.62
CA PHE A 211 6.92 -2.07 19.27
C PHE A 211 6.74 -2.18 17.76
N VAL A 212 5.77 -3.01 17.34
CA VAL A 212 5.35 -3.17 15.95
C VAL A 212 4.82 -1.84 15.43
N GLN A 213 5.26 -1.44 14.25
CA GLN A 213 4.92 -0.14 13.68
C GLN A 213 3.80 -0.22 12.66
N GLU A 214 3.21 0.93 12.32
CA GLU A 214 2.29 1.00 11.19
C GLU A 214 2.90 0.38 9.94
N THR A 215 2.05 -0.34 9.21
CA THR A 215 2.38 -0.83 7.87
C THR A 215 2.34 0.32 6.86
N PHE A 216 2.63 0.02 5.60
CA PHE A 216 2.59 1.01 4.53
C PHE A 216 1.16 1.48 4.21
N GLY A 217 1.01 2.79 4.07
CA GLY A 217 -0.12 3.46 3.45
C GLY A 217 0.25 4.08 2.10
N PHE A 218 -0.78 4.40 1.30
CA PHE A 218 -0.60 5.12 0.03
C PHE A 218 0.05 6.50 0.22
N ASP A 219 -0.25 7.15 1.33
CA ASP A 219 0.10 8.52 1.62
C ASP A 219 1.29 8.70 2.58
N ASP A 220 1.95 7.61 2.95
CA ASP A 220 3.04 7.63 3.90
C ASP A 220 4.18 8.56 3.47
N ALA A 221 4.55 9.46 4.37
CA ALA A 221 5.67 10.38 4.20
C ALA A 221 6.97 9.90 4.87
N CYS A 222 6.95 8.70 5.49
CA CYS A 222 8.05 8.16 6.31
C CYS A 222 8.57 9.13 7.40
N ALA A 223 7.72 10.06 7.84
CA ALA A 223 8.11 11.16 8.73
C ALA A 223 8.14 10.74 10.20
N THR A 224 7.20 9.88 10.61
CA THR A 224 7.01 9.48 12.00
C THR A 224 6.77 7.98 12.08
N GLN A 225 7.44 7.34 13.02
CA GLN A 225 7.22 5.94 13.36
C GLN A 225 6.13 5.84 14.42
N LYS A 226 5.00 5.22 14.06
CA LYS A 226 3.83 5.05 14.93
C LYS A 226 3.64 3.57 15.23
N SER A 227 3.06 3.25 16.38
CA SER A 227 2.63 1.88 16.70
C SER A 227 1.58 1.43 15.69
N LEU A 228 1.58 0.14 15.34
CA LEU A 228 0.51 -0.44 14.53
C LEU A 228 -0.84 -0.20 15.22
N THR A 229 -1.74 0.49 14.53
CA THR A 229 -3.03 0.93 15.05
C THR A 229 -4.13 0.54 14.07
N ILE A 230 -5.07 -0.29 14.53
CA ILE A 230 -6.30 -0.59 13.81
C ILE A 230 -7.38 0.34 14.34
N GLN A 231 -7.68 1.37 13.55
CA GLN A 231 -8.81 2.26 13.79
C GLN A 231 -10.12 1.61 13.34
N THR A 232 -10.98 1.35 14.32
CA THR A 232 -12.32 0.82 14.13
C THR A 232 -13.33 1.97 14.14
N LYS A 233 -13.97 2.20 13.00
CA LYS A 233 -15.06 3.16 12.82
C LYS A 233 -16.37 2.39 12.59
N PRO A 234 -17.55 2.96 12.90
CA PRO A 234 -18.83 2.27 12.78
C PRO A 234 -18.98 1.50 11.46
N PHE A 235 -18.77 2.21 10.35
CA PHE A 235 -18.94 1.64 9.02
C PHE A 235 -17.88 0.58 8.70
N ASN A 236 -16.61 0.82 9.04
CA ASN A 236 -15.51 -0.09 8.74
C ASN A 236 -15.62 -1.40 9.55
N SER A 237 -16.00 -1.29 10.82
CA SER A 237 -16.21 -2.44 11.70
C SER A 237 -17.37 -3.30 11.23
N LEU A 238 -18.48 -2.67 10.81
CA LEU A 238 -19.65 -3.37 10.29
C LEU A 238 -19.30 -4.07 8.97
N CYS A 239 -18.63 -3.35 8.07
CA CYS A 239 -18.12 -3.89 6.82
C CYS A 239 -17.26 -5.15 7.06
N ALA A 240 -16.27 -5.04 7.95
CA ALA A 240 -15.36 -6.14 8.25
C ALA A 240 -16.10 -7.34 8.87
N TYR A 241 -17.02 -7.10 9.79
CA TYR A 241 -17.79 -8.15 10.45
C TYR A 241 -18.70 -8.91 9.46
N LEU A 242 -19.40 -8.19 8.58
CA LEU A 242 -20.26 -8.79 7.55
C LEU A 242 -19.44 -9.55 6.49
N HIS A 243 -18.26 -9.04 6.13
CA HIS A 243 -17.37 -9.70 5.17
C HIS A 243 -16.80 -11.02 5.70
N LEU A 244 -16.64 -11.15 7.02
CA LEU A 244 -16.21 -12.37 7.68
C LEU A 244 -17.38 -13.33 7.97
N ASP A 245 -18.54 -13.17 7.32
CA ASP A 245 -19.76 -13.95 7.56
C ASP A 245 -20.19 -13.98 9.04
N GLY A 246 -19.91 -12.90 9.78
CA GLY A 246 -20.17 -12.81 11.21
C GLY A 246 -19.29 -13.72 12.08
N THR A 247 -18.22 -14.28 11.52
CA THR A 247 -17.19 -14.97 12.30
C THR A 247 -16.25 -13.93 12.90
N SER A 248 -16.36 -13.72 14.22
CA SER A 248 -15.31 -13.05 14.97
C SER A 248 -14.30 -14.11 15.41
N SER A 249 -13.07 -14.05 14.88
CA SER A 249 -12.04 -14.94 15.42
C SER A 249 -11.70 -14.46 16.83
N SER A 250 -11.83 -15.36 17.82
CA SER A 250 -11.26 -15.17 19.16
C SER A 250 -9.75 -14.89 19.11
N ASP A 251 -9.14 -15.13 17.96
CA ASP A 251 -7.72 -14.97 17.69
C ASP A 251 -7.29 -13.50 17.68
N PHE A 252 -8.18 -12.56 17.33
CA PHE A 252 -7.83 -11.13 17.39
C PHE A 252 -7.59 -10.66 18.84
N CYS A 253 -8.36 -11.17 19.80
CA CYS A 253 -8.13 -10.91 21.23
C CYS A 253 -6.71 -11.33 21.66
N GLN A 254 -6.16 -12.40 21.06
CA GLN A 254 -4.79 -12.84 21.37
C GLN A 254 -3.74 -11.89 20.84
N LEU A 255 -4.06 -10.98 19.92
CA LEU A 255 -3.15 -9.99 19.38
C LEU A 255 -3.12 -8.71 20.21
N LEU A 256 -4.22 -8.40 20.92
CA LEU A 256 -4.37 -7.17 21.68
C LEU A 256 -3.61 -7.17 23.02
N PRO A 257 -3.22 -5.99 23.52
CA PRO A 257 -2.74 -5.85 24.89
C PRO A 257 -3.89 -6.06 25.90
N PRO A 258 -3.60 -6.54 27.13
CA PRO A 258 -4.62 -6.78 28.15
C PRO A 258 -5.49 -5.57 28.49
N THR A 259 -4.94 -4.36 28.34
CA THR A 259 -5.62 -3.08 28.58
C THR A 259 -6.76 -2.79 27.61
N GLU A 260 -6.74 -3.40 26.41
CA GLU A 260 -7.72 -3.13 25.34
C GLU A 260 -8.81 -4.21 25.24
N LEU A 261 -8.61 -5.36 25.89
CA LEU A 261 -9.51 -6.52 25.75
C LEU A 261 -10.96 -6.21 26.14
N PHE A 262 -11.17 -5.49 27.24
CA PHE A 262 -12.51 -5.15 27.72
C PHE A 262 -13.26 -4.25 26.73
N ILE A 263 -12.56 -3.24 26.19
CA ILE A 263 -13.14 -2.30 25.22
C ILE A 263 -13.42 -3.02 23.89
N TYR A 264 -12.50 -3.88 23.45
CA TYR A 264 -12.70 -4.70 22.25
C TYR A 264 -13.94 -5.61 22.38
N GLN A 265 -14.11 -6.29 23.52
CA GLN A 265 -15.29 -7.13 23.75
C GLN A 265 -16.58 -6.31 23.73
N LYS A 266 -16.61 -5.14 24.36
CA LYS A 266 -17.76 -4.23 24.33
C LYS A 266 -18.08 -3.81 22.89
N MET A 267 -17.08 -3.37 22.13
CA MET A 267 -17.22 -3.00 20.73
C MET A 267 -17.77 -4.16 19.89
N LEU A 268 -17.24 -5.37 20.11
CA LEU A 268 -17.64 -6.56 19.37
C LEU A 268 -19.10 -6.94 19.62
N VAL A 269 -19.59 -6.84 20.87
CA VAL A 269 -21.00 -7.07 21.17
C VAL A 269 -21.89 -6.04 20.48
N THR A 270 -21.49 -4.76 20.47
CA THR A 270 -22.24 -3.71 19.76
C THR A 270 -22.29 -3.99 18.26
N ILE A 271 -21.18 -4.39 17.62
CA ILE A 271 -21.18 -4.66 16.18
C ILE A 271 -21.99 -5.90 15.83
N MET A 272 -22.00 -6.93 16.69
CA MET A 272 -22.84 -8.11 16.54
C MET A 272 -24.34 -7.74 16.56
N LEU A 273 -24.74 -6.86 17.48
CA LEU A 273 -26.12 -6.38 17.58
C LEU A 273 -26.52 -5.60 16.32
N ILE A 274 -25.67 -4.69 15.85
CA ILE A 274 -25.90 -3.92 14.62
C ILE A 274 -25.99 -4.86 13.40
N ALA A 275 -25.04 -5.79 13.27
CA ALA A 275 -25.01 -6.73 12.16
C ALA A 275 -26.23 -7.67 12.14
N SER A 276 -26.81 -8.00 13.30
CA SER A 276 -28.00 -8.84 13.39
C SER A 276 -29.25 -8.22 12.75
N GLN A 277 -29.26 -6.91 12.55
CA GLN A 277 -30.33 -6.19 11.84
C GLN A 277 -30.25 -6.35 10.32
N PHE A 278 -29.12 -6.83 9.78
CA PHE A 278 -28.97 -7.06 8.35
C PHE A 278 -29.54 -8.43 7.94
N PRO A 279 -30.24 -8.52 6.79
CA PRO A 279 -30.75 -9.78 6.31
C PRO A 279 -29.60 -10.74 5.96
N LYS A 280 -29.66 -11.98 6.47
CA LYS A 280 -28.66 -13.05 6.27
C LYS A 280 -28.38 -13.44 4.80
N HIS A 281 -29.14 -12.91 3.85
CA HIS A 281 -29.17 -13.34 2.44
C HIS A 281 -28.94 -12.22 1.42
N SER A 282 -28.46 -11.03 1.84
CA SER A 282 -27.98 -10.08 0.84
C SER A 282 -26.77 -10.66 0.12
N PRO A 283 -26.59 -10.42 -1.19
CA PRO A 283 -25.48 -10.92 -2.00
C PRO A 283 -24.19 -10.21 -1.60
N MET A 284 -23.68 -10.51 -0.40
CA MET A 284 -22.38 -10.08 0.09
C MET A 284 -21.29 -11.11 -0.24
N THR A 285 -21.70 -12.30 -0.70
CA THR A 285 -20.85 -13.46 -1.02
C THR A 285 -20.14 -13.39 -2.38
N ASP A 286 -20.52 -12.49 -3.29
CA ASP A 286 -19.89 -12.41 -4.64
C ASP A 286 -18.52 -11.69 -4.65
N ILE A 287 -18.10 -11.11 -3.52
CA ILE A 287 -16.92 -10.24 -3.46
C ILE A 287 -15.65 -10.99 -3.03
N SER A 288 -15.79 -12.10 -2.27
CA SER A 288 -14.66 -12.93 -1.84
C SER A 288 -13.95 -13.63 -3.02
N ASN A 289 -14.68 -13.90 -4.11
CA ASN A 289 -14.13 -14.58 -5.30
C ASN A 289 -13.38 -13.65 -6.27
N SER A 290 -13.62 -12.34 -6.20
CA SER A 290 -13.15 -11.41 -7.26
C SER A 290 -11.72 -10.93 -7.06
N TYR A 291 -11.20 -10.99 -5.82
CA TYR A 291 -9.87 -10.51 -5.49
C TYR A 291 -9.26 -11.37 -4.37
N ASN A 292 -8.50 -12.40 -4.74
CA ASN A 292 -7.59 -13.13 -3.83
C ASN A 292 -6.43 -12.21 -3.38
N ILE A 293 -6.74 -11.10 -2.69
CA ILE A 293 -5.73 -10.20 -2.15
C ILE A 293 -5.39 -10.69 -0.76
N LEU A 294 -4.31 -11.45 -0.66
CA LEU A 294 -3.65 -11.74 0.61
C LEU A 294 -2.95 -10.46 1.08
N LEU A 295 -3.64 -9.64 1.89
CA LEU A 295 -3.03 -8.50 2.57
C LEU A 295 -2.31 -9.00 3.82
N CYS A 296 -1.05 -8.60 3.97
CA CYS A 296 -0.19 -8.96 5.09
C CYS A 296 0.36 -7.69 5.73
N PHE A 297 0.54 -7.71 7.05
CA PHE A 297 1.32 -6.68 7.71
C PHE A 297 2.79 -6.88 7.34
N VAL A 298 3.51 -5.81 7.03
CA VAL A 298 4.94 -5.89 6.81
C VAL A 298 5.66 -5.29 8.01
N GLN A 299 6.78 -5.87 8.43
CA GLN A 299 7.71 -5.29 9.41
C GLN A 299 9.16 -5.52 9.02
N LEU A 300 9.99 -4.51 9.24
CA LEU A 300 11.43 -4.61 9.25
C LEU A 300 11.88 -4.92 10.67
N VAL A 301 12.32 -6.16 10.90
CA VAL A 301 12.59 -6.70 12.24
C VAL A 301 14.08 -7.01 12.38
N GLY A 302 14.68 -6.62 13.49
CA GLY A 302 16.01 -7.07 13.93
C GLY A 302 15.97 -7.65 15.33
N ALA A 303 17.12 -8.09 15.83
CA ALA A 303 17.27 -8.60 17.18
C ALA A 303 18.04 -7.62 18.07
N ILE A 304 17.66 -7.53 19.35
CA ILE A 304 18.38 -6.73 20.35
C ILE A 304 19.86 -7.13 20.37
N GLY A 305 20.75 -6.15 20.27
CA GLY A 305 22.20 -6.38 20.26
C GLY A 305 22.78 -6.84 18.92
N ASN A 306 21.96 -7.03 17.88
CA ASN A 306 22.42 -7.37 16.54
C ASN A 306 21.75 -6.50 15.47
N ASN A 307 22.22 -5.25 15.37
CA ASN A 307 21.73 -4.26 14.40
C ASN A 307 22.14 -4.57 12.94
N LYS A 308 22.85 -5.67 12.67
CA LYS A 308 23.36 -6.01 11.34
C LYS A 308 22.46 -6.95 10.54
N THR A 309 21.45 -7.55 11.16
CA THR A 309 20.50 -8.46 10.48
C THR A 309 19.10 -7.93 10.65
N ILE A 310 18.64 -7.18 9.65
CA ILE A 310 17.25 -6.77 9.50
C ILE A 310 16.59 -7.72 8.50
N VAL A 311 15.40 -8.20 8.84
CA VAL A 311 14.59 -9.11 8.02
C VAL A 311 13.24 -8.46 7.72
N VAL A 312 12.69 -8.69 6.53
CA VAL A 312 11.33 -8.29 6.15
C VAL A 312 10.39 -9.42 6.57
N GLY A 313 9.61 -9.19 7.62
CA GLY A 313 8.54 -10.09 8.06
C GLY A 313 7.21 -9.74 7.37
N PHE A 314 6.44 -10.77 7.00
CA PHE A 314 5.10 -10.71 6.40
C PHE A 314 4.07 -11.43 7.27
#